data_AF-A0A2V6IMT9-F1
#
_entry.id   AF-A0A2V6IMT9-F1
#
_cell.length_a   1.000
_cell.length_b   1.000
_cell.length_c   1.000
_cell.angle_alpha   90.00
_cell.angle_beta   90.00
_cell.angle_gamma   90.00
#
_symmetry.space_group_name_H-M   'P 1'
#
loop_
_entity.id
_entity.type
_entity.pdbx_description
1 polymer ?
#
loop_
_entity_poly.entity_id
_entity_poly.type
_entity_poly.pdbx_seq_one_letter_code
_entity_poly.pdbx_strand_id
1 'polypeptide(L)'
;MNRHAIFTLIMSILLAQRAMLAGPPERSVSPSRQFIVYGAGAKLRGAVSDLAEATKANLLALLQTPDGWRTPIVVNLQLAQANLPEVAPAALHFSQTGFGLKLQLDLTIAATFDASLVERELLRAILLEMIYRKQPDLAPGTAYVGPPDWLLDGVLALTPGRDRGPLVEAVLLSDKIVPLEEFLRQRPALLDSPARLLYRAYSLALVQLTVEGADGRSRLARYIDNLSRASNDPFADLKAQFPILGDDAEKTWRSSVAELNAAQNYQLLTFIETERRLDELLRGKTSKVGPPTDAIQLEDLWHRKISVAERPALNRLNHNLLLLAARANPVMRPIVREYQQIAELVAAGKRKGLAKRFARLKKTRAEIVARMNDVDDYMNWFEATQSKTMSGVFVDYLKAVGEPQMPAPRRRDALSVYLDAIEEQFQN
;
A
#
# COMPACT_ATOMS: atom_id res chain seq x y z
N MET A 1 -4.30 67.74 14.80
CA MET A 1 -4.73 66.33 14.92
C MET A 1 -4.08 65.55 13.77
N ASN A 2 -3.10 64.70 14.08
CA ASN A 2 -2.10 64.22 13.11
C ASN A 2 -2.67 63.17 12.15
N ARG A 3 -2.61 63.46 10.84
CA ARG A 3 -3.03 62.56 9.74
C ARG A 3 -2.39 61.16 9.82
N HIS A 4 -1.20 61.03 10.39
CA HIS A 4 -0.52 59.75 10.60
C HIS A 4 -1.20 58.85 11.64
N ALA A 5 -1.82 59.42 12.68
CA ALA A 5 -2.52 58.64 13.71
C ALA A 5 -3.86 58.08 13.20
N ILE A 6 -4.50 58.79 12.27
CA ILE A 6 -5.75 58.35 11.63
C ILE A 6 -5.46 57.22 10.63
N PHE A 7 -4.34 57.32 9.89
CA PHE A 7 -3.97 56.29 8.91
C PHE A 7 -3.53 54.98 9.58
N THR A 8 -2.81 55.04 10.71
CA THR A 8 -2.44 53.83 11.48
C THR A 8 -3.65 53.19 12.16
N LEU A 9 -4.62 53.98 12.63
CA LEU A 9 -5.88 53.48 13.20
C LEU A 9 -6.76 52.80 12.13
N ILE A 10 -6.87 53.38 10.93
CA ILE A 10 -7.62 52.79 9.82
C ILE A 10 -6.96 51.51 9.32
N MET A 11 -5.62 51.46 9.22
CA MET A 11 -4.89 50.25 8.85
C MET A 11 -5.03 49.14 9.89
N SER A 12 -4.99 49.46 11.18
CA SER A 12 -5.17 48.45 12.25
C SER A 12 -6.61 47.95 12.33
N ILE A 13 -7.62 48.77 12.03
CA ILE A 13 -9.00 48.33 11.88
C ILE A 13 -9.19 47.45 10.63
N LEU A 14 -8.55 47.77 9.51
CA LEU A 14 -8.58 46.95 8.28
C LEU A 14 -7.85 45.60 8.44
N LEU A 15 -6.75 45.57 9.19
CA LEU A 15 -6.02 44.34 9.55
C LEU A 15 -6.81 43.49 10.56
N ALA A 16 -7.48 44.11 11.54
CA ALA A 16 -8.35 43.42 12.48
C ALA A 16 -9.63 42.88 11.81
N GLN A 17 -10.20 43.61 10.85
CA GLN A 17 -11.35 43.15 10.06
C GLN A 17 -10.97 42.01 9.10
N ARG A 18 -9.77 42.02 8.51
CA ARG A 18 -9.27 40.87 7.72
C ARG A 18 -9.00 39.63 8.58
N ALA A 19 -8.55 39.81 9.83
CA ALA A 19 -8.41 38.70 10.78
C ALA A 19 -9.76 38.13 11.24
N MET A 20 -10.82 38.96 11.29
CA MET A 20 -12.18 38.52 11.64
C MET A 20 -13.00 37.95 10.47
N LEU A 21 -12.56 38.14 9.22
CA LEU A 21 -13.16 37.54 8.02
C LEU A 21 -12.63 36.14 7.69
N ALA A 22 -11.57 35.68 8.37
CA ALA A 22 -11.17 34.29 8.33
C ALA A 22 -12.05 33.50 9.30
N GLY A 23 -13.15 32.93 8.79
CA GLY A 23 -13.90 31.92 9.53
C GLY A 23 -12.96 30.80 10.00
N PRO A 24 -13.29 30.09 11.10
CA PRO A 24 -12.47 28.98 11.58
C PRO A 24 -12.17 28.04 10.40
N PRO A 25 -10.91 27.58 10.25
CA PRO A 25 -10.53 26.77 9.10
C PRO A 25 -11.49 25.60 8.99
N GLU A 26 -12.03 25.40 7.79
CA GLU A 26 -12.98 24.32 7.56
C GLU A 26 -12.34 23.01 7.99
N ARG A 27 -13.07 22.29 8.85
CA ARG A 27 -12.59 21.04 9.45
C ARG A 27 -13.64 19.94 9.32
N SER A 28 -13.15 18.72 9.18
CA SER A 28 -13.95 17.51 9.34
C SER A 28 -13.43 16.74 10.55
N VAL A 29 -14.35 16.26 11.38
CA VAL A 29 -14.02 15.42 12.54
C VAL A 29 -14.48 14.01 12.21
N SER A 30 -13.60 13.03 12.42
CA SER A 30 -13.90 11.64 12.12
C SER A 30 -14.94 11.06 13.10
N PRO A 31 -15.65 9.97 12.74
CA PRO A 31 -16.64 9.32 13.61
C PRO A 31 -16.12 8.97 15.01
N SER A 32 -14.87 8.47 15.11
CA SER A 32 -14.27 8.16 16.40
C SER A 32 -13.80 9.40 17.18
N ARG A 33 -13.82 10.58 16.55
CA ARG A 33 -13.30 11.87 17.03
C ARG A 33 -11.80 11.91 17.28
N GLN A 34 -11.07 10.85 16.91
CA GLN A 34 -9.62 10.83 17.02
C GLN A 34 -8.96 11.71 15.96
N PHE A 35 -9.52 11.75 14.73
CA PHE A 35 -8.92 12.49 13.63
C PHE A 35 -9.65 13.80 13.38
N ILE A 36 -8.89 14.89 13.30
CA ILE A 36 -9.40 16.22 12.99
C ILE A 36 -8.68 16.71 11.74
N VAL A 37 -9.39 16.74 10.62
CA VAL A 37 -8.83 17.05 9.30
C VAL A 37 -9.13 18.50 8.94
N TYR A 38 -8.10 19.31 8.73
CA TYR A 38 -8.18 20.71 8.28
C TYR A 38 -7.73 20.87 6.83
N GLY A 39 -8.22 21.92 6.17
CA GLY A 39 -7.76 22.31 4.84
C GLY A 39 -8.41 21.54 3.68
N ALA A 40 -7.96 21.83 2.46
CA ALA A 40 -8.50 21.31 1.19
C ALA A 40 -10.04 21.40 1.06
N GLY A 41 -10.63 20.71 0.06
CA GLY A 41 -12.08 20.64 -0.14
C GLY A 41 -12.76 19.57 0.74
N ALA A 42 -14.06 19.75 1.03
CA ALA A 42 -14.83 18.86 1.92
C ALA A 42 -14.80 17.37 1.52
N LYS A 43 -14.84 17.05 0.21
CA LYS A 43 -14.74 15.66 -0.28
C LYS A 43 -13.43 15.00 0.10
N LEU A 44 -12.32 15.74 0.01
CA LEU A 44 -10.98 15.24 0.28
C LEU A 44 -10.75 15.08 1.79
N ARG A 45 -11.27 16.02 2.60
CA ARG A 45 -11.29 15.85 4.07
C ARG A 45 -12.07 14.61 4.48
N GLY A 46 -13.23 14.36 3.85
CA GLY A 46 -14.01 13.14 4.05
C GLY A 46 -13.22 11.89 3.71
N ALA A 47 -12.64 11.82 2.51
CA ALA A 47 -11.84 10.67 2.08
C ALA A 47 -10.63 10.37 2.99
N VAL A 48 -9.90 11.40 3.44
CA VAL A 48 -8.78 11.22 4.38
C VAL A 48 -9.27 10.77 5.76
N SER A 49 -10.40 11.31 6.22
CA SER A 49 -11.04 10.86 7.47
C SER A 49 -11.45 9.39 7.40
N ASP A 50 -12.08 8.97 6.29
CA ASP A 50 -12.51 7.59 6.09
C ASP A 50 -11.32 6.64 6.00
N LEU A 51 -10.25 7.04 5.29
CA LEU A 51 -9.00 6.28 5.24
C LEU A 51 -8.38 6.13 6.63
N ALA A 52 -8.33 7.20 7.43
CA ALA A 52 -7.77 7.16 8.77
C ALA A 52 -8.54 6.22 9.71
N GLU A 53 -9.87 6.24 9.65
CA GLU A 53 -10.72 5.30 10.41
C GLU A 53 -10.52 3.86 9.94
N ALA A 54 -10.46 3.62 8.62
CA ALA A 54 -10.21 2.29 8.08
C ALA A 54 -8.84 1.75 8.50
N THR A 55 -7.77 2.55 8.39
CA THR A 55 -6.42 2.18 8.84
C THR A 55 -6.41 1.82 10.32
N LYS A 56 -7.07 2.63 11.16
CA LYS A 56 -7.19 2.34 12.60
C LYS A 56 -7.97 1.06 12.86
N ALA A 57 -9.13 0.89 12.24
CA ALA A 57 -9.98 -0.27 12.41
C ALA A 57 -9.23 -1.56 12.06
N ASN A 58 -8.45 -1.54 10.96
CA ASN A 58 -7.60 -2.66 10.54
C ASN A 58 -6.52 -2.99 11.58
N LEU A 59 -5.84 -1.97 12.13
CA LEU A 59 -4.83 -2.17 13.18
C LEU A 59 -5.46 -2.73 14.46
N LEU A 60 -6.57 -2.17 14.93
CA LEU A 60 -7.25 -2.64 16.15
C LEU A 60 -7.78 -4.07 15.98
N ALA A 61 -8.31 -4.41 14.80
CA ALA A 61 -8.74 -5.76 14.47
C ALA A 61 -7.57 -6.76 14.44
N LEU A 62 -6.41 -6.35 13.92
CA LEU A 62 -5.19 -7.15 13.96
C LEU A 62 -4.79 -7.45 15.41
N LEU A 63 -4.73 -6.41 16.25
CA LEU A 63 -4.31 -6.50 17.65
C LEU A 63 -5.37 -7.13 18.57
N GLN A 64 -6.63 -7.24 18.14
CA GLN A 64 -7.78 -7.63 18.96
C GLN A 64 -7.94 -6.75 20.21
N THR A 65 -7.66 -5.46 20.07
CA THR A 65 -7.77 -4.49 21.16
C THR A 65 -8.93 -3.53 20.91
N PRO A 66 -9.65 -3.12 21.97
CA PRO A 66 -10.68 -2.11 21.83
C PRO A 66 -10.07 -0.75 21.47
N ASP A 67 -10.88 0.11 20.87
CA ASP A 67 -10.49 1.49 20.66
C ASP A 67 -10.43 2.22 22.02
N GLY A 68 -9.33 2.92 22.24
CA GLY A 68 -9.02 3.54 23.54
C GLY A 68 -8.02 4.68 23.41
N TRP A 69 -8.05 5.36 22.26
CA TRP A 69 -7.21 6.52 21.98
C TRP A 69 -7.43 7.61 23.04
N ARG A 70 -6.37 8.37 23.35
CA ARG A 70 -6.43 9.50 24.31
C ARG A 70 -6.04 10.82 23.68
N THR A 71 -5.15 10.79 22.69
CA THR A 71 -4.63 11.98 22.03
C THR A 71 -5.21 12.08 20.63
N PRO A 72 -5.87 13.20 20.27
CA PRO A 72 -6.34 13.39 18.91
C PRO A 72 -5.17 13.59 17.94
N ILE A 73 -5.35 13.16 16.70
CA ILE A 73 -4.41 13.32 15.59
C ILE A 73 -4.97 14.40 14.67
N VAL A 74 -4.25 15.52 14.58
CA VAL A 74 -4.59 16.62 13.68
C VAL A 74 -3.99 16.35 12.31
N VAL A 75 -4.78 16.38 11.25
CA VAL A 75 -4.32 16.19 9.88
C VAL A 75 -4.54 17.48 9.09
N ASN A 76 -3.47 18.09 8.59
CA ASN A 76 -3.58 19.31 7.78
C ASN A 76 -3.35 18.98 6.30
N LEU A 77 -4.33 19.26 5.47
CA LEU A 77 -4.26 19.07 4.03
C LEU A 77 -3.90 20.39 3.35
N GLN A 78 -2.74 20.41 2.70
CA GLN A 78 -2.25 21.55 1.92
C GLN A 78 -2.19 21.17 0.44
N LEU A 79 -2.70 22.02 -0.44
CA LEU A 79 -2.54 21.83 -1.88
C LEU A 79 -1.15 22.30 -2.29
N ALA A 80 -0.44 21.52 -3.12
CA ALA A 80 0.83 21.94 -3.68
C ALA A 80 0.66 23.25 -4.48
N GLN A 81 1.49 24.26 -4.21
CA GLN A 81 1.47 25.54 -4.91
C GLN A 81 2.71 25.68 -5.77
N ALA A 82 2.53 26.05 -7.03
CA ALA A 82 3.61 26.14 -8.02
C ALA A 82 4.73 27.15 -7.69
N ASN A 83 4.51 28.04 -6.71
CA ASN A 83 5.43 29.13 -6.35
C ASN A 83 6.06 28.97 -4.95
N LEU A 84 5.81 27.85 -4.26
CA LEU A 84 6.40 27.57 -2.95
C LEU A 84 7.56 26.56 -3.09
N PRO A 85 8.52 26.53 -2.15
CA PRO A 85 9.57 25.52 -2.11
C PRO A 85 8.97 24.11 -2.13
N GLU A 86 9.71 23.13 -2.65
CA GLU A 86 9.30 21.72 -2.64
C GLU A 86 9.11 21.24 -1.19
N VAL A 87 7.85 21.19 -0.75
CA VAL A 87 7.46 20.68 0.58
C VAL A 87 7.37 19.17 0.52
N ALA A 88 7.78 18.50 1.59
CA ALA A 88 7.62 17.05 1.71
C ALA A 88 6.15 16.64 1.46
N PRO A 89 5.90 15.55 0.70
CA PRO A 89 4.54 15.06 0.44
C PRO A 89 3.76 14.74 1.72
N ALA A 90 4.46 14.30 2.77
CA ALA A 90 3.92 14.10 4.10
C ALA A 90 4.98 14.47 5.15
N ALA A 91 4.58 15.17 6.20
CA ALA A 91 5.41 15.52 7.33
C ALA A 91 4.65 15.25 8.63
N LEU A 92 5.14 14.30 9.42
CA LEU A 92 4.58 13.98 10.73
C LEU A 92 5.32 14.78 11.81
N HIS A 93 4.59 15.64 12.49
CA HIS A 93 5.03 16.45 13.60
C HIS A 93 4.50 15.88 14.91
N PHE A 94 5.43 15.43 15.75
CA PHE A 94 5.13 15.02 17.12
C PHE A 94 5.78 16.00 18.09
N SER A 95 4.97 16.59 18.95
CA SER A 95 5.41 17.64 19.87
C SER A 95 4.64 17.56 21.18
N GLN A 96 5.22 18.10 22.23
CA GLN A 96 4.54 18.30 23.50
C GLN A 96 4.23 19.78 23.66
N THR A 97 2.99 20.08 24.03
CA THR A 97 2.53 21.43 24.35
C THR A 97 2.27 21.51 25.85
N GLY A 98 2.08 22.73 26.38
CA GLY A 98 1.65 22.90 27.78
C GLY A 98 0.30 22.25 28.12
N PHE A 99 -0.43 21.76 27.10
CA PHE A 99 -1.71 21.04 27.22
C PHE A 99 -1.59 19.54 26.93
N GLY A 100 -0.37 19.00 26.83
CA GLY A 100 -0.09 17.60 26.55
C GLY A 100 0.44 17.34 25.15
N LEU A 101 0.47 16.05 24.77
CA LEU A 101 0.98 15.58 23.49
C LEU A 101 0.14 16.09 22.32
N LYS A 102 0.81 16.55 21.27
CA LYS A 102 0.21 16.99 20.02
C LYS A 102 0.79 16.18 18.87
N LEU A 103 -0.09 15.40 18.22
CA LEU A 103 0.17 14.67 16.98
C LEU A 103 -0.42 15.48 15.82
N GLN A 104 0.45 15.95 14.91
CA GLN A 104 0.05 16.69 13.73
C GLN A 104 0.67 16.05 12.48
N LEU A 105 -0.15 15.68 11.50
CA LEU A 105 0.28 15.16 10.21
C LEU A 105 -0.04 16.19 9.13
N ASP A 106 0.99 16.76 8.52
CA ASP A 106 0.86 17.69 7.41
C ASP A 106 1.02 16.93 6.09
N LEU A 107 -0.01 16.95 5.24
CA LEU A 107 -0.04 16.27 3.96
C LEU A 107 -0.10 17.29 2.83
N THR A 108 0.85 17.18 1.91
CA THR A 108 0.91 18.00 0.70
C THR A 108 0.32 17.22 -0.46
N ILE A 109 -0.78 17.72 -1.01
CA ILE A 109 -1.53 17.09 -2.09
C ILE A 109 -1.07 17.69 -3.41
N ALA A 110 -0.22 16.94 -4.11
CA ALA A 110 0.24 17.22 -5.46
C ALA A 110 -0.61 16.47 -6.51
N ALA A 111 -0.40 16.77 -7.80
CA ALA A 111 -1.08 16.09 -8.90
C ALA A 111 -0.83 14.56 -8.91
N THR A 112 0.33 14.12 -8.40
CA THR A 112 0.66 12.71 -8.14
C THR A 112 0.43 12.41 -6.66
N PHE A 113 -0.83 12.22 -6.27
CA PHE A 113 -1.20 11.88 -4.90
C PHE A 113 -1.09 10.37 -4.67
N ASP A 114 -0.18 9.93 -3.79
CA ASP A 114 -0.04 8.52 -3.41
C ASP A 114 -0.81 8.21 -2.13
N ALA A 115 -1.97 7.57 -2.28
CA ALA A 115 -2.80 7.16 -1.14
C ALA A 115 -2.06 6.17 -0.21
N SER A 116 -1.12 5.38 -0.73
CA SER A 116 -0.34 4.40 0.06
C SER A 116 0.60 5.11 1.04
N LEU A 117 1.17 6.24 0.62
CA LEU A 117 2.02 7.07 1.48
C LEU A 117 1.19 7.72 2.59
N VAL A 118 0.01 8.23 2.27
CA VAL A 118 -0.88 8.84 3.27
C VAL A 118 -1.30 7.81 4.30
N GLU A 119 -1.73 6.63 3.87
CA GLU A 119 -2.10 5.53 4.77
C GLU A 119 -0.94 5.10 5.67
N ARG A 120 0.28 5.04 5.11
CA ARG A 120 1.50 4.77 5.89
C ARG A 120 1.71 5.79 6.99
N GLU A 121 1.62 7.08 6.67
CA GLU A 121 1.87 8.13 7.66
C GLU A 121 0.72 8.27 8.68
N LEU A 122 -0.51 7.97 8.27
CA LEU A 122 -1.64 7.80 9.20
C LEU A 122 -1.39 6.65 10.17
N LEU A 123 -0.95 5.48 9.67
CA LEU A 123 -0.58 4.35 10.54
C LEU A 123 0.56 4.72 11.48
N ARG A 124 1.58 5.45 10.99
CA ARG A 124 2.69 5.96 11.81
C ARG A 124 2.17 6.85 12.95
N ALA A 125 1.25 7.76 12.66
CA ALA A 125 0.63 8.63 13.66
C ALA A 125 -0.19 7.85 14.70
N ILE A 126 -0.97 6.86 14.25
CA ILE A 126 -1.77 5.99 15.14
C ILE A 126 -0.84 5.17 16.06
N LEU A 127 0.22 4.57 15.53
CA LEU A 127 1.17 3.81 16.34
C LEU A 127 1.92 4.72 17.32
N LEU A 128 2.31 5.94 16.93
CA LEU A 128 2.89 6.90 17.88
C LEU A 128 1.92 7.24 19.01
N GLU A 129 0.64 7.42 18.72
CA GLU A 129 -0.37 7.59 19.76
C GLU A 129 -0.37 6.41 20.72
N MET A 130 -0.36 5.17 20.20
CA MET A 130 -0.34 3.96 21.03
C MET A 130 0.91 3.86 21.91
N ILE A 131 2.10 4.10 21.32
CA ILE A 131 3.39 4.05 22.02
C ILE A 131 3.41 5.01 23.22
N TYR A 132 2.92 6.24 23.04
CA TYR A 132 2.96 7.29 24.07
C TYR A 132 1.64 7.47 24.82
N ARG A 133 0.61 6.64 24.58
CA ARG A 133 -0.74 6.77 25.16
C ARG A 133 -0.73 6.85 26.69
N LYS A 134 0.17 6.10 27.32
CA LYS A 134 0.32 5.99 28.78
C LYS A 134 1.38 6.94 29.34
N GLN A 135 1.98 7.81 28.50
CA GLN A 135 3.11 8.69 28.82
C GLN A 135 2.80 10.14 28.40
N PRO A 136 1.82 10.80 29.04
CA PRO A 136 1.41 12.16 28.67
C PRO A 136 2.47 13.23 28.95
N ASP A 137 3.35 12.98 29.92
CA ASP A 137 4.37 13.90 30.40
C ASP A 137 5.76 13.44 29.94
N LEU A 138 6.09 13.75 28.69
CA LEU A 138 7.47 13.70 28.21
C LEU A 138 8.24 14.91 28.73
N ALA A 139 9.56 14.83 28.83
CA ALA A 139 10.36 16.01 29.12
C ALA A 139 10.58 16.81 27.82
N PRO A 140 10.48 18.15 27.83
CA PRO A 140 10.83 18.96 26.67
C PRO A 140 12.24 18.62 26.16
N GLY A 141 12.38 18.38 24.86
CA GLY A 141 13.66 18.00 24.24
C GLY A 141 13.97 16.49 24.24
N THR A 142 13.08 15.64 24.76
CA THR A 142 13.22 14.18 24.64
C THR A 142 13.12 13.76 23.17
N ALA A 143 14.09 13.00 22.68
CA ALA A 143 14.03 12.40 21.35
C ALA A 143 12.96 11.30 21.33
N TYR A 144 12.06 11.38 20.37
CA TYR A 144 10.96 10.42 20.25
C TYR A 144 11.38 9.20 19.45
N VAL A 145 11.13 8.03 20.01
CA VAL A 145 11.22 6.75 19.30
C VAL A 145 9.96 6.57 18.47
N GLY A 146 10.12 6.47 17.15
CA GLY A 146 9.05 6.15 16.22
C GLY A 146 8.82 4.64 16.08
N PRO A 147 7.66 4.21 15.53
CA PRO A 147 7.45 2.81 15.21
C PRO A 147 8.46 2.34 14.15
N PRO A 148 8.97 1.11 14.25
CA PRO A 148 9.92 0.58 13.28
C PRO A 148 9.25 0.38 11.91
N ASP A 149 9.99 0.59 10.82
CA ASP A 149 9.41 0.57 9.48
C ASP A 149 8.82 -0.79 9.08
N TRP A 150 9.39 -1.90 9.58
CA TRP A 150 8.87 -3.25 9.33
C TRP A 150 7.47 -3.44 9.90
N LEU A 151 7.16 -2.80 11.03
CA LEU A 151 5.84 -2.88 11.63
C LEU A 151 4.83 -2.13 10.77
N LEU A 152 5.20 -0.94 10.30
CA LEU A 152 4.36 -0.16 9.40
C LEU A 152 4.09 -0.91 8.09
N ASP A 153 5.13 -1.41 7.42
CA ASP A 153 5.00 -2.10 6.14
C ASP A 153 4.27 -3.44 6.27
N GLY A 154 4.54 -4.19 7.34
CA GLY A 154 3.94 -5.50 7.57
C GLY A 154 2.45 -5.40 7.94
N VAL A 155 2.08 -4.43 8.78
CA VAL A 155 0.66 -4.19 9.11
C VAL A 155 -0.12 -3.77 7.86
N LEU A 156 0.43 -2.84 7.07
CA LEU A 156 -0.22 -2.42 5.82
C LEU A 156 -0.35 -3.56 4.81
N ALA A 157 0.65 -4.44 4.73
CA ALA A 157 0.61 -5.61 3.85
C ALA A 157 -0.39 -6.70 4.32
N LEU A 158 -0.71 -6.73 5.62
CA LEU A 158 -1.69 -7.65 6.18
C LEU A 158 -3.14 -7.21 5.97
N THR A 159 -3.39 -5.93 5.72
CA THR A 159 -4.72 -5.35 5.52
C THR A 159 -5.56 -6.17 4.53
N PRO A 160 -6.82 -6.51 4.86
CA PRO A 160 -7.70 -7.24 3.96
C PRO A 160 -7.86 -6.54 2.60
N GLY A 161 -7.94 -7.31 1.51
CA GLY A 161 -8.12 -6.78 0.15
C GLY A 161 -6.86 -6.23 -0.52
N ARG A 162 -5.68 -6.33 0.12
CA ARG A 162 -4.40 -5.97 -0.50
C ARG A 162 -3.87 -7.08 -1.42
N ASP A 163 -3.32 -6.69 -2.57
CA ASP A 163 -2.62 -7.61 -3.46
C ASP A 163 -1.30 -8.07 -2.81
N ARG A 164 -1.25 -9.36 -2.44
CA ARG A 164 -0.06 -10.02 -1.88
C ARG A 164 0.83 -10.64 -2.95
N GLY A 165 0.41 -10.67 -4.21
CA GLY A 165 1.12 -11.27 -5.34
C GLY A 165 2.55 -10.75 -5.50
N PRO A 166 2.75 -9.42 -5.63
CA PRO A 166 4.08 -8.83 -5.82
C PRO A 166 5.05 -9.08 -4.66
N LEU A 167 4.55 -9.15 -3.42
CA LEU A 167 5.38 -9.40 -2.23
C LEU A 167 5.91 -10.83 -2.22
N VAL A 168 5.04 -11.80 -2.51
CA VAL A 168 5.44 -13.22 -2.60
C VAL A 168 6.39 -13.44 -3.78
N GLU A 169 6.14 -12.79 -4.92
CA GLU A 169 7.04 -12.86 -6.06
C GLU A 169 8.43 -12.30 -5.75
N ALA A 170 8.53 -11.21 -4.99
CA ALA A 170 9.81 -10.67 -4.55
C ALA A 170 10.61 -11.67 -3.70
N VAL A 171 9.92 -12.43 -2.82
CA VAL A 171 10.57 -13.50 -2.02
C VAL A 171 11.00 -14.66 -2.90
N LEU A 172 10.18 -15.07 -3.87
CA LEU A 172 10.51 -16.17 -4.79
C LEU A 172 11.72 -15.86 -5.69
N LEU A 173 11.84 -14.61 -6.13
CA LEU A 173 12.97 -14.15 -6.95
C LEU A 173 14.25 -13.94 -6.13
N SER A 174 14.17 -14.01 -4.80
CA SER A 174 15.33 -13.86 -3.92
C SER A 174 16.06 -15.19 -3.76
N ASP A 175 17.31 -15.25 -4.24
CA ASP A 175 18.16 -16.43 -4.10
C ASP A 175 18.60 -16.70 -2.65
N LYS A 176 18.50 -15.70 -1.75
CA LYS A 176 18.97 -15.79 -0.36
C LYS A 176 18.08 -15.00 0.60
N ILE A 177 17.58 -15.69 1.63
CA ILE A 177 16.87 -15.08 2.74
C ILE A 177 17.86 -14.27 3.59
N VAL A 178 17.55 -13.00 3.82
CA VAL A 178 18.34 -12.10 4.69
C VAL A 178 18.15 -12.55 6.15
N PRO A 179 19.22 -12.66 6.96
CA PRO A 179 19.10 -13.01 8.38
C PRO A 179 18.20 -12.03 9.15
N LEU A 180 17.48 -12.52 10.17
CA LEU A 180 16.50 -11.69 10.88
C LEU A 180 17.14 -10.44 11.51
N GLU A 181 18.30 -10.58 12.12
CA GLU A 181 19.01 -9.44 12.73
C GLU A 181 19.42 -8.39 11.69
N GLU A 182 19.90 -8.82 10.53
CA GLU A 182 20.27 -7.92 9.44
C GLU A 182 19.03 -7.18 8.91
N PHE A 183 17.93 -7.90 8.70
CA PHE A 183 16.64 -7.34 8.28
C PHE A 183 16.14 -6.24 9.23
N LEU A 184 16.17 -6.48 10.55
CA LEU A 184 15.70 -5.51 11.54
C LEU A 184 16.51 -4.20 11.56
N ARG A 185 17.77 -4.23 11.08
CA ARG A 185 18.65 -3.06 11.01
C ARG A 185 18.57 -2.33 9.67
N GLN A 186 17.88 -2.88 8.67
CA GLN A 186 17.74 -2.25 7.35
C GLN A 186 16.94 -0.95 7.41
N ARG A 187 17.36 0.03 6.59
CA ARG A 187 16.67 1.32 6.44
C ARG A 187 15.97 1.35 5.08
N PRO A 188 14.65 1.15 4.99
CA PRO A 188 13.96 1.01 3.71
C PRO A 188 14.03 2.28 2.84
N ALA A 189 14.19 3.46 3.45
CA ALA A 189 14.38 4.71 2.70
C ALA A 189 15.66 4.75 1.84
N LEU A 190 16.66 3.91 2.16
CA LEU A 190 17.93 3.83 1.42
C LEU A 190 17.96 2.67 0.41
N LEU A 191 16.92 1.85 0.39
CA LEU A 191 16.84 0.68 -0.48
C LEU A 191 16.31 1.06 -1.87
N ASP A 192 16.80 0.38 -2.90
CA ASP A 192 16.26 0.49 -4.26
C ASP A 192 14.84 -0.10 -4.34
N SER A 193 14.15 0.08 -5.47
CA SER A 193 12.75 -0.35 -5.59
C SER A 193 12.55 -1.87 -5.39
N PRO A 194 13.39 -2.76 -5.98
CA PRO A 194 13.29 -4.20 -5.72
C PRO A 194 13.59 -4.59 -4.27
N ALA A 195 14.63 -4.04 -3.65
CA ALA A 195 14.95 -4.35 -2.25
C ALA A 195 13.89 -3.81 -1.28
N ARG A 196 13.26 -2.66 -1.58
CA ARG A 196 12.08 -2.19 -0.83
C ARG A 196 10.91 -3.13 -0.94
N LEU A 197 10.65 -3.71 -2.11
CA LEU A 197 9.56 -4.68 -2.27
C LEU A 197 9.84 -5.96 -1.47
N LEU A 198 11.08 -6.44 -1.48
CA LEU A 198 11.51 -7.58 -0.67
C LEU A 198 11.43 -7.27 0.84
N TYR A 199 11.86 -6.07 1.26
CA TYR A 199 11.73 -5.61 2.64
C TYR A 199 10.27 -5.61 3.11
N ARG A 200 9.33 -5.13 2.28
CA ARG A 200 7.89 -5.18 2.57
C ARG A 200 7.37 -6.61 2.70
N ALA A 201 7.87 -7.54 1.89
CA ALA A 201 7.51 -8.95 1.98
C ALA A 201 8.02 -9.60 3.26
N TYR A 202 9.26 -9.30 3.67
CA TYR A 202 9.81 -9.72 4.96
C TYR A 202 9.08 -9.11 6.15
N SER A 203 8.68 -7.84 6.03
CA SER A 203 7.85 -7.15 7.03
C SER A 203 6.50 -7.84 7.22
N LEU A 204 5.85 -8.24 6.13
CA LEU A 204 4.63 -9.04 6.16
C LEU A 204 4.85 -10.38 6.89
N ALA A 205 5.92 -11.11 6.54
CA ALA A 205 6.27 -12.38 7.17
C ALA A 205 6.44 -12.22 8.69
N LEU A 206 7.17 -11.19 9.10
CA LEU A 206 7.47 -10.94 10.50
C LEU A 206 6.22 -10.59 11.31
N VAL A 207 5.35 -9.71 10.79
CA VAL A 207 4.10 -9.38 11.48
C VAL A 207 3.20 -10.62 11.59
N GLN A 208 3.09 -11.43 10.53
CA GLN A 208 2.36 -12.71 10.60
C GLN A 208 2.90 -13.63 11.68
N LEU A 209 4.22 -13.84 11.70
CA LEU A 209 4.90 -14.65 12.71
C LEU A 209 4.61 -14.16 14.14
N THR A 210 4.58 -12.84 14.36
CA THR A 210 4.30 -12.26 15.68
C THR A 210 2.83 -12.39 16.10
N VAL A 211 1.91 -12.51 15.14
CA VAL A 211 0.46 -12.55 15.38
C VAL A 211 -0.06 -13.98 15.51
N GLU A 212 0.52 -14.93 14.80
CA GLU A 212 0.06 -16.32 14.70
C GLU A 212 0.44 -17.18 15.92
N GLY A 213 1.43 -16.76 16.72
CA GLY A 213 1.80 -17.44 17.96
C GLY A 213 0.74 -17.36 19.06
N ALA A 214 0.85 -18.23 20.07
CA ALA A 214 0.00 -18.17 21.27
C ALA A 214 0.15 -16.81 21.98
N ASP A 215 -0.98 -16.14 22.22
CA ASP A 215 -1.06 -14.76 22.70
C ASP A 215 -0.33 -13.72 21.81
N GLY A 216 -0.01 -14.05 20.56
CA GLY A 216 0.82 -13.23 19.66
C GLY A 216 0.29 -11.81 19.49
N ARG A 217 -1.02 -11.66 19.26
CA ARG A 217 -1.71 -10.36 19.14
C ARG A 217 -1.56 -9.50 20.40
N SER A 218 -1.81 -10.08 21.57
CA SER A 218 -1.64 -9.41 22.86
C SER A 218 -0.19 -9.04 23.14
N ARG A 219 0.76 -9.90 22.73
CA ARG A 219 2.20 -9.62 22.83
C ARG A 219 2.64 -8.51 21.90
N LEU A 220 2.10 -8.43 20.69
CA LEU A 220 2.35 -7.34 19.74
C LEU A 220 1.79 -6.02 20.26
N ALA A 221 0.59 -6.00 20.83
CA ALA A 221 0.05 -4.81 21.49
C ALA A 221 0.95 -4.34 22.64
N ARG A 222 1.43 -5.28 23.48
CA ARG A 222 2.37 -4.96 24.57
C ARG A 222 3.75 -4.52 24.06
N TYR A 223 4.21 -5.07 22.93
CA TYR A 223 5.44 -4.64 22.28
C TYR A 223 5.33 -3.16 21.88
N ILE A 224 4.25 -2.78 21.21
CA ILE A 224 3.97 -1.40 20.78
C ILE A 224 3.93 -0.47 21.99
N ASP A 225 3.24 -0.84 23.07
CA ASP A 225 3.19 -0.05 24.31
C ASP A 225 4.56 0.19 24.95
N ASN A 226 5.53 -0.70 24.72
CA ASN A 226 6.87 -0.66 25.32
C ASN A 226 7.93 -0.05 24.41
N LEU A 227 7.62 0.27 23.14
CA LEU A 227 8.60 0.78 22.17
C LEU A 227 9.28 2.08 22.59
N SER A 228 8.63 2.93 23.40
CA SER A 228 9.28 4.16 23.88
C SER A 228 10.45 3.89 24.84
N ARG A 229 10.54 2.67 25.37
CA ARG A 229 11.59 2.19 26.27
C ARG A 229 12.47 1.12 25.63
N ALA A 230 12.35 0.94 24.31
CA ALA A 230 13.16 0.00 23.56
C ALA A 230 14.66 0.29 23.76
N SER A 231 15.45 -0.77 23.76
CA SER A 231 16.90 -0.68 23.79
C SER A 231 17.46 -0.32 22.41
N ASN A 232 18.77 -0.15 22.32
CA ASN A 232 19.45 0.03 21.03
C ASN A 232 19.60 -1.27 20.23
N ASP A 233 19.11 -2.41 20.75
CA ASP A 233 19.14 -3.71 20.08
C ASP A 233 17.71 -4.20 19.78
N PRO A 234 17.19 -3.89 18.58
CA PRO A 234 15.84 -4.30 18.18
C PRO A 234 15.65 -5.82 18.17
N PHE A 235 16.71 -6.59 17.94
CA PHE A 235 16.64 -8.04 17.87
C PHE A 235 16.47 -8.64 19.28
N ALA A 236 17.25 -8.15 20.25
CA ALA A 236 17.11 -8.55 21.65
C ALA A 236 15.71 -8.19 22.20
N ASP A 237 15.22 -6.98 21.93
CA ASP A 237 13.89 -6.53 22.38
C ASP A 237 12.78 -7.40 21.78
N LEU A 238 12.89 -7.75 20.51
CA LEU A 238 11.93 -8.61 19.82
C LEU A 238 11.94 -10.03 20.40
N LYS A 239 13.12 -10.63 20.59
CA LYS A 239 13.27 -11.97 21.18
C LYS A 239 12.73 -12.03 22.61
N ALA A 240 12.95 -10.99 23.41
CA ALA A 240 12.45 -10.91 24.79
C ALA A 240 10.91 -10.91 24.84
N GLN A 241 10.26 -10.29 23.86
CA GLN A 241 8.81 -10.13 23.83
C GLN A 241 8.06 -11.31 23.18
N PHE A 242 8.71 -11.98 22.21
CA PHE A 242 8.12 -13.05 21.41
C PHE A 242 8.86 -14.39 21.59
N PRO A 243 8.35 -15.30 22.46
CA PRO A 243 8.97 -16.59 22.72
C PRO A 243 9.14 -17.49 21.49
N ILE A 244 8.32 -17.29 20.45
CA ILE A 244 8.41 -18.02 19.18
C ILE A 244 9.77 -17.82 18.49
N LEU A 245 10.44 -16.71 18.77
CA LEU A 245 11.77 -16.39 18.25
C LEU A 245 12.91 -16.95 19.11
N GLY A 246 12.65 -17.83 20.09
CA GLY A 246 13.58 -18.36 21.12
C GLY A 246 15.06 -18.54 20.75
N ASP A 247 15.63 -19.74 20.93
CA ASP A 247 17.07 -19.94 20.65
C ASP A 247 17.36 -20.20 19.17
N ASP A 248 16.38 -20.75 18.44
CA ASP A 248 16.44 -21.01 17.01
C ASP A 248 15.74 -19.92 16.16
N ALA A 249 15.86 -18.65 16.56
CA ALA A 249 15.20 -17.50 15.92
C ALA A 249 15.32 -17.49 14.39
N GLU A 250 16.53 -17.76 13.89
CA GLU A 250 16.86 -17.74 12.46
C GLU A 250 16.18 -18.90 11.69
N LYS A 251 16.02 -20.06 12.33
CA LYS A 251 15.31 -21.19 11.73
C LYS A 251 13.81 -20.90 11.64
N THR A 252 13.24 -20.33 12.71
CA THR A 252 11.83 -19.90 12.72
C THR A 252 11.58 -18.81 11.69
N TRP A 253 12.49 -17.84 11.59
CA TRP A 253 12.46 -16.78 10.58
C TRP A 253 12.42 -17.34 9.15
N ARG A 254 13.37 -18.21 8.79
CA ARG A 254 13.42 -18.83 7.46
C ARG A 254 12.16 -19.64 7.15
N SER A 255 11.61 -20.32 8.15
CA SER A 255 10.37 -21.10 8.00
C SER A 255 9.19 -20.18 7.71
N SER A 256 9.05 -19.07 8.44
CA SER A 256 8.00 -18.07 8.21
C SER A 256 8.09 -17.43 6.81
N VAL A 257 9.30 -17.09 6.36
CA VAL A 257 9.52 -16.58 4.99
C VAL A 257 9.20 -17.65 3.93
N ALA A 258 9.49 -18.92 4.20
CA ALA A 258 9.13 -20.02 3.31
C ALA A 258 7.61 -20.29 3.28
N GLU A 259 6.91 -20.09 4.40
CA GLU A 259 5.46 -20.22 4.49
C GLU A 259 4.72 -19.16 3.65
N LEU A 260 5.26 -17.95 3.54
CA LEU A 260 4.74 -16.95 2.59
C LEU A 260 4.71 -17.47 1.15
N ASN A 261 5.72 -18.24 0.75
CA ASN A 261 5.74 -18.91 -0.55
C ASN A 261 4.70 -20.04 -0.60
N ALA A 262 4.58 -20.82 0.49
CA ALA A 262 3.70 -21.99 0.56
C ALA A 262 2.20 -21.64 0.58
N ALA A 263 1.80 -20.59 1.30
CA ALA A 263 0.40 -20.17 1.42
C ALA A 263 -0.22 -19.77 0.06
N GLN A 264 0.61 -19.26 -0.86
CA GLN A 264 0.22 -18.93 -2.23
C GLN A 264 0.41 -20.07 -3.24
N ASN A 265 1.12 -21.15 -2.88
CA ASN A 265 1.26 -22.33 -3.74
C ASN A 265 -0.06 -23.09 -3.93
N TYR A 266 -1.03 -22.91 -3.03
CA TYR A 266 -2.38 -23.46 -3.16
C TYR A 266 -3.33 -22.59 -3.99
N GLN A 267 -3.01 -21.31 -4.18
CA GLN A 267 -3.81 -20.41 -4.99
C GLN A 267 -3.31 -20.42 -6.42
N LEU A 268 -4.03 -21.17 -7.26
CA LEU A 268 -3.81 -21.17 -8.70
C LEU A 268 -4.04 -19.77 -9.25
N LEU A 269 -3.15 -19.34 -10.14
CA LEU A 269 -3.30 -18.10 -10.88
C LEU A 269 -4.54 -18.16 -11.76
N THR A 270 -5.18 -17.00 -11.94
CA THR A 270 -6.22 -16.87 -12.96
C THR A 270 -5.65 -17.09 -14.36
N PHE A 271 -6.53 -17.27 -15.34
CA PHE A 271 -6.10 -17.41 -16.73
C PHE A 271 -5.26 -16.20 -17.19
N ILE A 272 -5.78 -14.99 -16.95
CA ILE A 272 -5.15 -13.72 -17.35
C ILE A 272 -3.80 -13.53 -16.65
N GLU A 273 -3.72 -13.82 -15.36
CA GLU A 273 -2.46 -13.73 -14.61
C GLU A 273 -1.41 -14.72 -15.13
N THR A 274 -1.82 -15.95 -15.44
CA THR A 274 -0.92 -16.97 -15.99
C THR A 274 -0.41 -16.58 -17.36
N GLU A 275 -1.29 -16.06 -18.22
CA GLU A 275 -0.97 -15.59 -19.57
C GLU A 275 0.05 -14.45 -19.51
N ARG A 276 -0.25 -13.40 -18.71
CA ARG A 276 0.61 -12.22 -18.56
C ARG A 276 2.01 -12.62 -18.08
N ARG A 277 2.10 -13.44 -17.03
CA ARG A 277 3.38 -13.88 -16.47
C ARG A 277 4.17 -14.75 -17.46
N LEU A 278 3.48 -15.63 -18.19
CA LEU A 278 4.12 -16.41 -19.26
C LEU A 278 4.66 -15.51 -20.36
N ASP A 279 3.92 -14.47 -20.75
CA ASP A 279 4.34 -13.49 -21.75
C ASP A 279 5.57 -12.69 -21.28
N GLU A 280 5.58 -12.24 -20.03
CA GLU A 280 6.71 -11.53 -19.40
C GLU A 280 7.98 -12.38 -19.38
N LEU A 281 7.86 -13.65 -18.97
CA LEU A 281 8.98 -14.60 -18.96
C LEU A 281 9.54 -14.86 -20.37
N LEU A 282 8.67 -14.94 -21.38
CA LEU A 282 9.09 -15.23 -22.76
C LEU A 282 9.64 -14.00 -23.50
N ARG A 283 9.20 -12.79 -23.13
CA ARG A 283 9.68 -11.53 -23.72
C ARG A 283 10.94 -10.97 -23.06
N GLY A 284 11.37 -11.53 -21.93
CA GLY A 284 12.63 -11.17 -21.27
C GLY A 284 12.71 -9.72 -20.77
N LYS A 285 11.58 -9.05 -20.50
CA LYS A 285 11.58 -7.68 -19.98
C LYS A 285 11.84 -7.68 -18.47
N THR A 286 13.09 -7.77 -18.05
CA THR A 286 13.48 -7.20 -16.75
C THR A 286 13.65 -5.69 -16.90
N SER A 287 12.89 -4.94 -16.11
CA SER A 287 13.03 -3.53 -15.71
C SER A 287 13.96 -2.58 -16.51
N LYS A 288 13.42 -1.42 -16.90
CA LYS A 288 14.06 -0.31 -17.65
C LYS A 288 15.17 0.46 -16.87
N VAL A 289 15.97 -0.17 -16.01
CA VAL A 289 17.09 0.51 -15.34
C VAL A 289 18.32 -0.38 -15.35
N GLY A 290 19.19 -0.17 -16.33
CA GLY A 290 20.48 -0.86 -16.50
C GLY A 290 20.85 -1.01 -17.97
N PRO A 291 22.15 -1.14 -18.31
CA PRO A 291 22.56 -1.43 -19.68
C PRO A 291 21.90 -2.75 -20.11
N PRO A 292 21.42 -2.85 -21.36
CA PRO A 292 20.61 -3.98 -21.83
C PRO A 292 21.45 -5.24 -21.70
N THR A 293 21.21 -6.02 -20.65
CA THR A 293 21.73 -7.37 -20.56
C THR A 293 20.75 -8.18 -21.38
N ASP A 294 21.16 -8.54 -22.59
CA ASP A 294 20.35 -9.11 -23.66
C ASP A 294 19.21 -10.01 -23.13
N ALA A 295 17.99 -9.47 -23.20
CA ALA A 295 16.77 -10.22 -22.95
C ALA A 295 16.74 -11.40 -23.91
N ILE A 296 17.01 -12.60 -23.40
CA ILE A 296 17.04 -13.79 -24.23
C ILE A 296 15.61 -14.14 -24.64
N GLN A 297 15.23 -13.79 -25.87
CA GLN A 297 14.01 -14.31 -26.45
C GLN A 297 14.22 -15.79 -26.76
N LEU A 298 13.33 -16.63 -26.22
CA LEU A 298 13.43 -18.07 -26.43
C LEU A 298 13.39 -18.42 -27.92
N GLU A 299 12.68 -17.62 -28.75
CA GLU A 299 12.57 -17.77 -30.21
C GLU A 299 13.93 -17.66 -30.93
N ASP A 300 14.81 -16.78 -30.49
CA ASP A 300 16.10 -16.50 -31.14
C ASP A 300 17.15 -17.59 -30.87
N LEU A 301 16.96 -18.38 -29.81
CA LEU A 301 17.96 -19.35 -29.34
C LEU A 301 18.07 -20.62 -30.19
N TRP A 302 17.14 -20.90 -31.11
CA TRP A 302 17.17 -22.14 -31.88
C TRP A 302 17.98 -22.00 -33.16
N HIS A 303 18.21 -20.76 -33.61
CA HIS A 303 18.97 -20.43 -34.81
C HIS A 303 20.48 -20.31 -34.55
N ARG A 304 20.89 -20.16 -33.29
CA ARG A 304 22.31 -19.98 -32.92
C ARG A 304 22.78 -20.92 -31.82
N LYS A 305 24.10 -21.04 -31.71
CA LYS A 305 24.73 -21.77 -30.60
C LYS A 305 24.71 -20.88 -29.36
N ILE A 306 24.16 -21.40 -28.27
CA ILE A 306 24.06 -20.69 -26.99
C ILE A 306 25.46 -20.38 -26.48
N SER A 307 25.72 -19.12 -26.16
CA SER A 307 27.00 -18.69 -25.61
C SER A 307 27.16 -19.16 -24.16
N VAL A 308 28.40 -19.21 -23.66
CA VAL A 308 28.66 -19.57 -22.25
C VAL A 308 28.03 -18.54 -21.30
N ALA A 309 27.93 -17.28 -21.71
CA ALA A 309 27.31 -16.19 -20.95
C ALA A 309 25.78 -16.28 -20.87
N GLU A 310 25.13 -16.95 -21.83
CA GLU A 310 23.66 -17.09 -21.91
C GLU A 310 23.11 -18.28 -21.09
N ARG A 311 23.96 -19.24 -20.72
CA ARG A 311 23.56 -20.43 -19.97
C ARG A 311 22.92 -20.12 -18.60
N PRO A 312 23.45 -19.20 -17.77
CA PRO A 312 22.81 -18.86 -16.50
C PRO A 312 21.42 -18.25 -16.67
N ALA A 313 21.25 -17.39 -17.69
CA ALA A 313 19.96 -16.76 -17.98
C ALA A 313 18.92 -17.79 -18.47
N LEU A 314 19.33 -18.77 -19.28
CA LEU A 314 18.45 -19.87 -19.71
C LEU A 314 18.06 -20.80 -18.55
N ASN A 315 18.99 -21.08 -17.63
CA ASN A 315 18.70 -21.86 -16.42
C ASN A 315 17.71 -21.13 -15.51
N ARG A 316 17.85 -19.80 -15.35
CA ARG A 316 16.88 -18.96 -14.63
C ARG A 316 15.51 -19.00 -15.30
N LEU A 317 15.45 -18.87 -16.62
CA LEU A 317 14.19 -18.98 -17.36
C LEU A 317 13.52 -20.35 -17.14
N ASN A 318 14.29 -21.45 -17.20
CA ASN A 318 13.77 -22.79 -16.94
C ASN A 318 13.19 -22.91 -15.51
N HIS A 319 13.91 -22.40 -14.53
CA HIS A 319 13.46 -22.39 -13.13
C HIS A 319 12.17 -21.58 -12.96
N ASN A 320 12.10 -20.39 -13.55
CA ASN A 320 10.91 -19.53 -13.49
C ASN A 320 9.69 -20.16 -14.17
N LEU A 321 9.87 -20.84 -15.31
CA LEU A 321 8.80 -21.57 -15.98
C LEU A 321 8.32 -22.78 -15.16
N LEU A 322 9.22 -23.47 -14.46
CA LEU A 322 8.87 -24.55 -13.55
C LEU A 322 8.03 -24.04 -12.37
N LEU A 323 8.43 -22.93 -11.75
CA LEU A 323 7.66 -22.26 -10.69
C LEU A 323 6.30 -21.78 -11.19
N LEU A 324 6.24 -21.19 -12.39
CA LEU A 324 4.98 -20.78 -13.01
C LEU A 324 4.07 -21.99 -13.26
N ALA A 325 4.60 -23.11 -13.76
CA ALA A 325 3.80 -24.31 -14.03
C ALA A 325 3.14 -24.90 -12.79
N ALA A 326 3.78 -24.78 -11.62
CA ALA A 326 3.21 -25.23 -10.35
C ALA A 326 1.93 -24.45 -10.01
N ARG A 327 1.91 -23.15 -10.30
CA ARG A 327 0.82 -22.22 -9.92
C ARG A 327 -0.10 -21.81 -11.07
N ALA A 328 0.24 -22.17 -12.30
CA ALA A 328 -0.51 -21.83 -13.50
C ALA A 328 -1.96 -22.28 -13.42
N ASN A 329 -2.84 -21.50 -14.04
CA ASN A 329 -4.21 -21.91 -14.32
C ASN A 329 -4.22 -23.32 -14.95
N PRO A 330 -5.14 -24.22 -14.53
CA PRO A 330 -5.17 -25.61 -15.02
C PRO A 330 -5.15 -25.74 -16.55
N VAL A 331 -5.82 -24.83 -17.26
CA VAL A 331 -5.90 -24.82 -18.73
C VAL A 331 -4.55 -24.42 -19.36
N MET A 332 -3.81 -23.52 -18.72
CA MET A 332 -2.52 -23.02 -19.20
C MET A 332 -1.33 -23.87 -18.75
N ARG A 333 -1.49 -24.68 -17.70
CA ARG A 333 -0.40 -25.50 -17.14
C ARG A 333 0.30 -26.40 -18.17
N PRO A 334 -0.40 -27.09 -19.10
CA PRO A 334 0.26 -27.86 -20.15
C PRO A 334 1.11 -27.00 -21.08
N ILE A 335 0.65 -25.78 -21.41
CA ILE A 335 1.36 -24.84 -22.28
C ILE A 335 2.65 -24.37 -21.59
N VAL A 336 2.58 -23.97 -20.32
CA VAL A 336 3.75 -23.53 -19.55
C VAL A 336 4.78 -24.65 -19.44
N ARG A 337 4.35 -25.90 -19.16
CA ARG A 337 5.25 -27.07 -19.13
C ARG A 337 5.90 -27.36 -20.49
N GLU A 338 5.20 -27.16 -21.58
CA GLU A 338 5.76 -27.31 -22.92
C GLU A 338 6.84 -26.26 -23.22
N TYR A 339 6.64 -25.00 -22.84
CA TYR A 339 7.68 -23.97 -22.92
C TYR A 339 8.91 -24.32 -22.06
N GLN A 340 8.67 -24.83 -20.86
CA GLN A 340 9.71 -25.28 -19.92
C GLN A 340 10.56 -26.41 -20.51
N GLN A 341 9.92 -27.45 -21.07
CA GLN A 341 10.63 -28.54 -21.76
C GLN A 341 11.40 -28.07 -23.00
N ILE A 342 10.86 -27.12 -23.76
CA ILE A 342 11.59 -26.53 -24.89
C ILE A 342 12.84 -25.81 -24.38
N ALA A 343 12.74 -25.02 -23.31
CA ALA A 343 13.89 -24.35 -22.70
C ALA A 343 14.96 -25.35 -22.23
N GLU A 344 14.58 -26.47 -21.62
CA GLU A 344 15.50 -27.55 -21.24
C GLU A 344 16.21 -28.19 -22.44
N LEU A 345 15.47 -28.49 -23.52
CA LEU A 345 16.06 -29.07 -24.73
C LEU A 345 17.05 -28.10 -25.38
N VAL A 346 16.71 -26.81 -25.40
CA VAL A 346 17.60 -25.74 -25.87
C VAL A 346 18.86 -25.69 -25.00
N ALA A 347 18.73 -25.72 -23.67
CA ALA A 347 19.86 -25.74 -22.73
C ALA A 347 20.76 -26.97 -22.92
N ALA A 348 20.16 -28.13 -23.19
CA ALA A 348 20.85 -29.38 -23.50
C ALA A 348 21.44 -29.42 -24.94
N GLY A 349 21.27 -28.38 -25.74
CA GLY A 349 21.77 -28.28 -27.11
C GLY A 349 20.99 -29.11 -28.14
N LYS A 350 19.83 -29.67 -27.78
CA LYS A 350 18.97 -30.48 -28.65
C LYS A 350 18.03 -29.58 -29.45
N ARG A 351 18.34 -29.34 -30.73
CA ARG A 351 17.59 -28.38 -31.58
C ARG A 351 16.63 -28.99 -32.60
N LYS A 352 16.69 -30.30 -32.82
CA LYS A 352 15.94 -30.97 -33.89
C LYS A 352 14.43 -30.87 -33.65
N GLY A 353 13.70 -30.28 -34.59
CA GLY A 353 12.23 -30.20 -34.57
C GLY A 353 11.63 -29.17 -33.61
N LEU A 354 12.45 -28.42 -32.86
CA LEU A 354 11.95 -27.41 -31.91
C LEU A 354 11.15 -26.30 -32.58
N ALA A 355 11.57 -25.86 -33.78
CA ALA A 355 10.87 -24.80 -34.51
C ALA A 355 9.40 -25.15 -34.80
N LYS A 356 9.16 -26.36 -35.28
CA LYS A 356 7.79 -26.85 -35.57
C LYS A 356 6.99 -27.02 -34.28
N ARG A 357 7.61 -27.54 -33.21
CA ARG A 357 6.97 -27.74 -31.90
C ARG A 357 6.53 -26.41 -31.29
N PHE A 358 7.40 -25.40 -31.32
CA PHE A 358 7.09 -24.08 -30.79
C PHE A 358 6.04 -23.34 -31.62
N ALA A 359 6.11 -23.40 -32.96
CA ALA A 359 5.09 -22.79 -33.81
C ALA A 359 3.69 -23.36 -33.52
N ARG A 360 3.60 -24.68 -33.32
CA ARG A 360 2.37 -25.35 -32.89
C ARG A 360 1.93 -24.85 -31.50
N LEU A 361 2.84 -24.79 -30.54
CA LEU A 361 2.56 -24.33 -29.18
C LEU A 361 2.04 -22.89 -29.16
N LYS A 362 2.64 -21.98 -29.93
CA LYS A 362 2.23 -20.58 -30.07
C LYS A 362 0.82 -20.47 -30.66
N LYS A 363 0.51 -21.27 -31.68
CA LYS A 363 -0.84 -21.36 -32.25
C LYS A 363 -1.86 -21.83 -31.20
N THR A 364 -1.57 -22.92 -30.50
CA THR A 364 -2.46 -23.45 -29.46
C THR A 364 -2.66 -22.48 -28.30
N ARG A 365 -1.60 -21.77 -27.87
CA ARG A 365 -1.71 -20.70 -26.86
C ARG A 365 -2.64 -19.59 -27.36
N ALA A 366 -2.49 -19.13 -28.60
CA ALA A 366 -3.33 -18.07 -29.16
C ALA A 366 -4.81 -18.46 -29.24
N GLU A 367 -5.11 -19.71 -29.65
CA GLU A 367 -6.48 -20.24 -29.71
C GLU A 367 -7.13 -20.29 -28.31
N ILE A 368 -6.38 -20.73 -27.30
CA ILE A 368 -6.87 -20.78 -25.91
C ILE A 368 -7.09 -19.37 -25.34
N VAL A 369 -6.16 -18.44 -25.60
CA VAL A 369 -6.29 -17.03 -25.17
C VAL A 369 -7.53 -16.38 -25.78
N ALA A 370 -7.73 -16.52 -27.10
CA ALA A 370 -8.91 -15.98 -27.77
C ALA A 370 -10.20 -16.52 -27.14
N ARG A 371 -10.29 -17.84 -26.96
CA ARG A 371 -11.48 -18.47 -26.39
C ARG A 371 -11.77 -18.07 -24.94
N MET A 372 -10.73 -17.90 -24.12
CA MET A 372 -10.90 -17.48 -22.74
C MET A 372 -11.30 -16.01 -22.62
N ASN A 373 -10.81 -15.15 -23.51
CA ASN A 373 -11.28 -13.78 -23.61
C ASN A 373 -12.75 -13.72 -24.03
N ASP A 374 -13.18 -14.53 -25.01
CA ASP A 374 -14.59 -14.61 -25.40
C ASP A 374 -15.51 -15.03 -24.23
N VAL A 375 -15.02 -15.95 -23.38
CA VAL A 375 -15.73 -16.37 -22.16
C VAL A 375 -15.81 -15.24 -21.14
N ASP A 376 -14.72 -14.52 -20.92
CA ASP A 376 -14.67 -13.39 -19.98
C ASP A 376 -15.60 -12.25 -20.44
N ASP A 377 -15.57 -11.91 -21.73
CA ASP A 377 -16.45 -10.92 -22.35
C ASP A 377 -17.93 -11.33 -22.23
N TYR A 378 -18.25 -12.61 -22.44
CA TYR A 378 -19.60 -13.14 -22.25
C TYR A 378 -20.04 -13.05 -20.79
N MET A 379 -19.17 -13.42 -19.83
CA MET A 379 -19.48 -13.33 -18.40
C MET A 379 -19.71 -11.88 -17.96
N ASN A 380 -18.86 -10.96 -18.41
CA ASN A 380 -19.01 -9.53 -18.16
C ASN A 380 -20.34 -8.99 -18.75
N TRP A 381 -20.67 -9.36 -19.99
CA TRP A 381 -21.94 -9.00 -20.61
C TRP A 381 -23.14 -9.59 -19.85
N PHE A 382 -23.06 -10.85 -19.44
CA PHE A 382 -24.12 -11.54 -18.70
C PHE A 382 -24.34 -10.92 -17.32
N GLU A 383 -23.28 -10.62 -16.58
CA GLU A 383 -23.36 -9.89 -15.32
C GLU A 383 -23.98 -8.51 -15.48
N ALA A 384 -23.58 -7.77 -16.53
CA ALA A 384 -24.09 -6.43 -16.79
C ALA A 384 -25.56 -6.39 -17.26
N THR A 385 -26.05 -7.43 -17.94
CA THR A 385 -27.35 -7.38 -18.66
C THR A 385 -28.41 -8.37 -18.18
N GLN A 386 -28.02 -9.51 -17.60
CA GLN A 386 -28.93 -10.63 -17.31
C GLN A 386 -28.89 -11.10 -15.86
N SER A 387 -27.89 -10.70 -15.07
CA SER A 387 -27.81 -11.10 -13.66
C SER A 387 -28.92 -10.45 -12.82
N LYS A 388 -29.77 -11.30 -12.21
CA LYS A 388 -30.71 -10.88 -11.15
C LYS A 388 -30.02 -10.72 -9.79
N THR A 389 -28.80 -11.25 -9.66
CA THR A 389 -27.99 -11.22 -8.45
C THR A 389 -26.85 -10.24 -8.70
N MET A 390 -27.12 -8.95 -8.46
CA MET A 390 -26.07 -7.92 -8.49
C MET A 390 -24.94 -8.36 -7.55
N SER A 391 -23.69 -8.34 -8.03
CA SER A 391 -22.54 -8.44 -7.13
C SER A 391 -22.71 -7.33 -6.09
N GLY A 392 -22.77 -7.66 -4.81
CA GLY A 392 -23.17 -6.74 -3.74
C GLY A 392 -22.31 -5.47 -3.60
N VAL A 393 -21.30 -5.31 -4.45
CA VAL A 393 -20.31 -4.23 -4.51
C VAL A 393 -20.95 -2.86 -4.77
N PHE A 394 -22.03 -2.80 -5.57
CA PHE A 394 -22.71 -1.53 -5.91
C PHE A 394 -24.03 -1.31 -5.18
N VAL A 395 -24.42 -2.21 -4.28
CA VAL A 395 -25.69 -2.10 -3.54
C VAL A 395 -25.71 -0.85 -2.66
N ASP A 396 -24.56 -0.48 -2.09
CA ASP A 396 -24.45 0.74 -1.29
C ASP A 396 -24.52 2.01 -2.16
N TYR A 397 -24.00 1.96 -3.38
CA TYR A 397 -24.09 3.08 -4.33
C TYR A 397 -25.54 3.30 -4.81
N LEU A 398 -26.28 2.22 -5.08
CA LEU A 398 -27.69 2.30 -5.48
C LEU A 398 -28.62 2.69 -4.33
N LYS A 399 -28.32 2.29 -3.08
CA LYS A 399 -29.03 2.78 -1.90
C LYS A 399 -28.87 4.29 -1.72
N ALA A 400 -27.69 4.83 -1.98
CA ALA A 400 -27.43 6.27 -1.90
C ALA A 400 -28.19 7.10 -2.96
N VAL A 401 -28.58 6.49 -4.08
CA VAL A 401 -29.41 7.16 -5.12
C VAL A 401 -30.90 7.07 -4.80
N GLY A 402 -31.34 6.03 -4.11
CA GLY A 402 -32.74 5.81 -3.72
C GLY A 402 -33.18 6.52 -2.43
N GLU A 403 -32.24 7.00 -1.61
CA GLU A 403 -32.58 7.87 -0.49
C GLU A 403 -33.03 9.24 -1.02
N PRO A 404 -34.22 9.74 -0.64
CA PRO A 404 -34.59 11.12 -0.95
C PRO A 404 -33.51 12.01 -0.36
N GLN A 405 -32.75 12.69 -1.22
CA GLN A 405 -31.79 13.70 -0.79
C GLN A 405 -32.54 14.65 0.12
N MET A 406 -32.27 14.58 1.43
CA MET A 406 -32.66 15.66 2.33
C MET A 406 -32.16 16.94 1.67
N PRO A 407 -33.03 17.92 1.38
CA PRO A 407 -32.61 19.14 0.71
C PRO A 407 -31.43 19.69 1.49
N ALA A 408 -30.29 19.82 0.81
CA ALA A 408 -29.08 20.32 1.42
C ALA A 408 -29.42 21.63 2.16
N PRO A 409 -28.95 21.83 3.40
CA PRO A 409 -29.29 23.02 4.17
C PRO A 409 -28.96 24.26 3.33
N ARG A 410 -30.00 25.08 3.06
CA ARG A 410 -29.88 26.27 2.21
C ARG A 410 -28.69 27.11 2.68
N ARG A 411 -27.71 27.31 1.79
CA ARG A 411 -26.56 28.18 2.07
C ARG A 411 -27.06 29.61 2.23
N ARG A 412 -26.71 30.25 3.34
CA ARG A 412 -27.06 31.65 3.65
C ARG A 412 -25.89 32.60 3.43
N ASP A 413 -25.08 32.35 2.40
CA ASP A 413 -24.06 33.31 2.00
C ASP A 413 -24.69 34.41 1.12
N ALA A 414 -24.03 35.57 1.05
CA ALA A 414 -24.57 36.74 0.35
C ALA A 414 -24.83 36.47 -1.16
N LEU A 415 -24.11 35.51 -1.74
CA LEU A 415 -24.29 35.05 -3.11
C LEU A 415 -25.53 34.17 -3.28
N SER A 416 -25.79 33.23 -2.37
CA SER A 416 -27.00 32.38 -2.43
C SER A 416 -28.26 33.20 -2.17
N VAL A 417 -28.22 34.18 -1.25
CA VAL A 417 -29.36 35.09 -1.02
C VAL A 417 -29.68 35.94 -2.26
N TYR A 418 -28.65 36.38 -2.99
CA TYR A 418 -28.84 37.12 -4.24
C TYR A 418 -29.39 36.22 -5.37
N LEU A 419 -28.90 34.98 -5.48
CA LEU A 419 -29.39 34.01 -6.45
C LEU A 419 -30.83 33.57 -6.16
N ASP A 420 -31.18 33.31 -4.89
CA ASP A 420 -32.53 32.98 -4.46
C ASP A 420 -33.51 34.13 -4.78
N ALA A 421 -33.10 35.38 -4.53
CA ALA A 421 -33.92 36.57 -4.84
C ALA A 421 -34.10 36.78 -6.36
N ILE A 422 -33.11 36.40 -7.15
CA ILE A 422 -33.22 36.40 -8.62
C ILE A 422 -34.17 35.29 -9.08
N GLU A 423 -34.04 34.08 -8.52
CA GLU A 423 -34.87 32.93 -8.89
C GLU A 423 -36.36 33.17 -8.55
N GLU A 424 -36.65 33.87 -7.45
CA GLU A 424 -38.01 34.34 -7.10
C GLU A 424 -38.57 35.39 -8.08
N GLN A 425 -37.71 36.22 -8.70
CA GLN A 425 -38.11 37.18 -9.73
C GLN A 425 -38.37 36.52 -11.09
N PHE A 426 -37.78 35.35 -11.36
CA PHE A 426 -37.98 34.60 -12.60
C PHE A 426 -39.15 33.61 -12.54
N GLN A 427 -39.73 33.38 -11.35
CA GLN A 427 -40.88 32.49 -11.14
C GLN A 427 -42.24 33.22 -11.06
N ASN A 428 -42.30 34.52 -11.36
CA ASN A 428 -43.55 35.29 -11.51
C ASN A 428 -43.76 35.79 -12.95
#